data_AF-A0A947TFI9-F1
#
_entry.id   AF-A0A947TFI9-F1
#
_cell.length_a   1.000
_cell.length_b   1.000
_cell.length_c   1.000
_cell.angle_alpha   90.00
_cell.angle_beta   90.00
_cell.angle_gamma   90.00
#
_symmetry.space_group_name_H-M   'P 1'
#
loop_
_entity.id
_entity.type
_entity.pdbx_description
1 polymer ?
#
loop_
_entity_poly.entity_id
_entity_poly.type
_entity_poly.pdbx_seq_one_letter_code
_entity_poly.pdbx_strand_id
1 'polypeptide(L)'
;MDTAKNFRPDKILLWDKAADSFESQRIINLFKDAEVEIVKNQRLNYPKSLSTAEALRKSKKILMIGKTSSFINHFNGDIGKNMRCFPYYKLVPLSNGCPYSCIYCYLAYIYRKYGAFIKININYDKMLKQIKKTVSDNSRKIHFNLGEMLDSLALDHITNLTSLLVPLFKNFNNAYLMMLTKSSNIDNLLKIKPNHQVVVSWSLNPQTIINEYELGTASLDERIDAAKRCQEHGYRIRFRIDPGILCSNWKTAYESLLKKYLLIRNQKISLSEC
;
A
#
# COMPACT_ATOMS: atom_id res chain seq x y z
N MET A 1 2.81 -15.45 -9.32
CA MET A 1 4.06 -14.72 -9.11
C MET A 1 3.73 -13.44 -8.33
N ASP A 2 3.64 -13.52 -7.00
CA ASP A 2 3.65 -12.37 -6.10
C ASP A 2 4.78 -12.59 -5.10
N THR A 3 5.72 -11.64 -5.02
CA THR A 3 6.90 -11.75 -4.16
C THR A 3 6.70 -11.17 -2.77
N ALA A 4 5.54 -10.56 -2.48
CA ALA A 4 5.23 -9.92 -1.21
C ALA A 4 5.54 -10.82 0.01
N LYS A 5 4.98 -12.03 0.05
CA LYS A 5 5.18 -12.98 1.18
C LYS A 5 6.64 -13.46 1.31
N ASN A 6 7.41 -13.35 0.23
CA ASN A 6 8.82 -13.69 0.17
C ASN A 6 9.74 -12.50 0.49
N PHE A 7 9.18 -11.34 0.84
CA PHE A 7 9.98 -10.18 1.25
C PHE A 7 10.84 -10.56 2.46
N ARG A 8 12.16 -10.44 2.31
CA ARG A 8 13.14 -10.67 3.37
C ARG A 8 14.17 -9.53 3.29
N PRO A 9 14.27 -8.67 4.32
CA PRO A 9 15.33 -7.68 4.40
C PRO A 9 16.64 -8.38 4.79
N ASP A 10 17.76 -7.91 4.23
CA ASP A 10 19.09 -8.36 4.62
C ASP A 10 19.53 -7.62 5.90
N LYS A 11 19.04 -6.38 6.08
CA LYS A 11 19.34 -5.52 7.24
C LYS A 11 18.07 -4.86 7.79
N ILE A 12 17.94 -4.86 9.12
CA ILE A 12 16.93 -4.11 9.87
C ILE A 12 17.61 -2.96 10.60
N LEU A 13 17.19 -1.73 10.30
CA LEU A 13 17.56 -0.55 11.06
C LEU A 13 16.50 -0.29 12.13
N LEU A 14 16.87 -0.45 13.38
CA LEU A 14 15.98 -0.24 14.52
C LEU A 14 16.25 1.13 15.13
N TRP A 15 15.26 2.02 15.07
CA TRP A 15 15.39 3.29 15.77
C TRP A 15 15.47 3.07 17.28
N ASP A 16 16.47 3.67 17.93
CA ASP A 16 16.70 3.54 19.38
C ASP A 16 15.43 3.75 20.22
N LYS A 17 14.64 4.80 19.92
CA LYS A 17 13.38 5.09 20.63
C LYS A 17 12.21 4.15 20.28
N ALA A 18 12.43 3.17 19.42
CA ALA A 18 11.49 2.12 19.07
C ALA A 18 11.95 0.74 19.59
N ALA A 19 13.17 0.60 20.10
CA ALA A 19 13.77 -0.69 20.43
C ALA A 19 12.94 -1.52 21.43
N ASP A 20 12.43 -0.86 22.48
CA ASP A 20 11.68 -1.54 23.56
C ASP A 20 10.21 -1.85 23.22
N SER A 21 9.78 -1.56 21.99
CA SER A 21 8.39 -1.84 21.60
C SER A 21 8.18 -3.33 21.32
N PHE A 22 7.11 -3.90 21.87
CA PHE A 22 6.62 -5.23 21.50
C PHE A 22 6.56 -5.42 19.98
N GLU A 23 6.06 -4.42 19.26
CA GLU A 23 5.90 -4.48 17.82
C GLU A 23 7.25 -4.53 17.07
N SER A 24 8.28 -3.85 17.57
CA SER A 24 9.65 -3.98 17.05
C SER A 24 10.13 -5.42 17.18
N GLN A 25 10.02 -5.99 18.38
CA GLN A 25 10.46 -7.36 18.64
C GLN A 25 9.67 -8.38 17.82
N ARG A 26 8.36 -8.18 17.68
CA ARG A 26 7.52 -9.02 16.82
C ARG A 26 8.00 -9.01 15.37
N ILE A 27 8.28 -7.83 14.81
CA ILE A 27 8.75 -7.71 13.41
C ILE A 27 10.16 -8.29 13.26
N ILE A 28 11.08 -8.02 14.19
CA ILE A 28 12.45 -8.57 14.16
C ILE A 28 12.41 -10.11 14.18
N ASN A 29 11.55 -10.70 15.02
CA ASN A 29 11.41 -12.15 15.11
C ASN A 29 10.89 -12.83 13.82
N LEU A 30 10.29 -12.07 12.89
CA LEU A 30 9.92 -12.59 11.56
C LEU A 30 11.15 -12.78 10.65
N PHE A 31 12.28 -12.15 10.96
CA PHE A 31 13.47 -12.08 10.12
C PHE A 31 14.74 -12.40 10.92
N LYS A 32 14.83 -13.64 11.42
CA LYS A 32 15.94 -14.09 12.28
C LYS A 32 17.32 -13.99 11.62
N ASP A 33 17.36 -14.06 10.29
CA ASP A 33 18.60 -14.01 9.51
C ASP A 33 19.03 -12.58 9.14
N ALA A 34 18.21 -11.56 9.43
CA ALA A 34 18.53 -10.17 9.11
C ALA A 34 19.47 -9.55 10.15
N GLU A 35 20.48 -8.83 9.69
CA GLU A 35 21.36 -8.06 10.56
C GLU A 35 20.56 -6.90 11.19
N VAL A 36 20.49 -6.84 12.53
CA VAL A 36 19.80 -5.75 13.24
C VAL A 36 20.82 -4.72 13.72
N GLU A 37 20.66 -3.48 13.26
CA GLU A 37 21.50 -2.34 13.63
C GLU A 37 20.65 -1.28 14.34
N ILE A 38 21.03 -0.90 15.57
CA ILE A 38 20.36 0.17 16.31
C ILE A 38 20.88 1.52 15.81
N VAL A 39 19.98 2.41 15.41
CA VAL A 39 20.31 3.72 14.84
C VAL A 39 19.66 4.86 15.62
N LYS A 40 20.36 5.99 15.72
CA LYS A 40 19.82 7.22 16.34
C LYS A 40 18.91 8.02 15.41
N ASN A 41 19.10 7.87 14.09
CA ASN A 41 18.39 8.60 13.05
C ASN A 41 17.59 7.65 12.16
N GLN A 42 16.37 8.07 11.79
CA GLN A 42 15.48 7.29 10.91
C GLN A 42 15.67 7.62 9.42
N ARG A 43 16.72 8.36 9.06
CA ARG A 43 17.07 8.75 7.68
C ARG A 43 18.45 8.22 7.35
N LEU A 44 18.61 7.69 6.13
CA LEU A 44 19.91 7.33 5.59
C LEU A 44 20.30 8.29 4.48
N ASN A 45 21.56 8.72 4.51
CA ASN A 45 22.17 9.36 3.35
C ASN A 45 22.80 8.26 2.51
N TYR A 46 22.25 8.00 1.32
CA TYR A 46 22.88 7.07 0.39
C TYR A 46 24.15 7.72 -0.22
N PRO A 47 25.26 6.98 -0.32
CA PRO A 47 26.48 7.52 -0.93
C PRO A 47 26.21 7.92 -2.39
N LYS A 48 26.68 9.11 -2.78
CA LYS A 48 26.46 9.69 -4.12
C LYS A 48 27.06 8.87 -5.28
N SER A 49 27.87 7.86 -4.99
CA SER A 49 28.57 7.03 -5.97
C SER A 49 27.72 5.91 -6.58
N LEU A 50 26.56 5.58 -6.02
CA LEU A 50 25.68 4.54 -6.58
C LEU A 50 24.72 5.14 -7.61
N SER A 51 24.44 4.38 -8.68
CA SER A 51 23.37 4.75 -9.60
C SER A 51 22.02 4.73 -8.88
N THR A 52 21.04 5.49 -9.40
CA THR A 52 19.70 5.54 -8.80
C THR A 52 19.04 4.15 -8.79
N ALA A 53 19.22 3.35 -9.84
CA ALA A 53 18.66 2.00 -9.93
C ALA A 53 19.26 1.05 -8.88
N GLU A 54 20.58 1.09 -8.67
CA GLU A 54 21.26 0.27 -7.66
C GLU A 54 20.86 0.68 -6.24
N ALA A 55 20.76 1.98 -5.97
CA ALA A 55 20.30 2.50 -4.68
C ALA A 55 18.86 2.05 -4.38
N LEU A 56 17.96 2.10 -5.37
CA LEU A 56 16.60 1.59 -5.24
C LEU A 56 16.59 0.09 -4.94
N ARG A 57 17.36 -0.73 -5.70
CA ARG A 57 17.41 -2.18 -5.50
C ARG A 57 17.95 -2.56 -4.10
N LYS A 58 19.08 -1.98 -3.71
CA LYS A 58 19.71 -2.25 -2.40
C LYS A 58 18.81 -1.78 -1.26
N SER A 59 18.14 -0.64 -1.40
CA SER A 59 17.29 -0.12 -0.34
C SER A 59 16.02 -0.95 -0.10
N LYS A 60 15.49 -1.66 -1.12
CA LYS A 60 14.42 -2.67 -0.92
C LYS A 60 14.85 -3.88 -0.07
N LYS A 61 16.15 -4.03 0.22
CA LYS A 61 16.68 -5.04 1.16
C LYS A 61 16.90 -4.51 2.57
N ILE A 62 16.56 -3.25 2.82
CA ILE A 62 16.67 -2.61 4.13
C ILE A 62 15.28 -2.32 4.66
N LEU A 63 15.02 -2.74 5.90
CA LEU A 63 13.81 -2.43 6.63
C LEU A 63 14.14 -1.51 7.80
N MET A 64 13.52 -0.33 7.86
CA MET A 64 13.60 0.56 9.03
C MET A 64 12.36 0.36 9.91
N ILE A 65 12.58 0.11 11.19
CA ILE A 65 11.54 0.12 12.22
C ILE A 65 11.67 1.43 13.00
N GLY A 66 10.63 2.25 12.98
CA GLY A 66 10.67 3.56 13.61
C GLY A 66 9.30 4.08 14.01
N LYS A 67 9.21 5.39 14.22
CA LYS A 67 7.96 6.09 14.57
C LYS A 67 7.81 7.36 13.73
N THR A 68 6.57 7.84 13.62
CA THR A 68 6.25 9.12 12.97
C THR A 68 5.44 10.04 13.88
N SER A 69 5.58 11.35 13.67
CA SER A 69 4.75 12.37 14.31
C SER A 69 3.37 12.50 13.67
N SER A 70 3.23 12.17 12.39
CA SER A 70 1.96 12.18 11.65
C SER A 70 1.84 10.96 10.75
N PHE A 71 0.66 10.35 10.77
CA PHE A 71 0.22 9.31 9.85
C PHE A 71 -0.71 9.83 8.76
N ILE A 72 -1.25 11.04 8.94
CA ILE A 72 -2.32 11.58 8.09
C ILE A 72 -1.85 12.87 7.43
N ASN A 73 -1.97 12.95 6.10
CA ASN A 73 -1.82 14.18 5.34
C ASN A 73 -3.10 14.46 4.57
N HIS A 74 -3.64 15.67 4.64
CA HIS A 74 -4.84 16.05 3.90
C HIS A 74 -4.47 16.53 2.49
N PHE A 75 -5.05 15.91 1.48
CA PHE A 75 -5.08 16.44 0.13
C PHE A 75 -6.43 17.12 -0.08
N ASN A 76 -6.42 18.44 -0.27
CA ASN A 76 -7.62 19.28 -0.30
C ASN A 76 -8.31 19.33 -1.69
N GLY A 77 -7.78 18.65 -2.70
CA GLY A 77 -8.34 18.69 -4.05
C GLY A 77 -7.93 19.90 -4.89
N ASP A 78 -7.27 20.89 -4.29
CA ASP A 78 -6.96 22.17 -4.95
C ASP A 78 -5.62 22.08 -5.68
N ILE A 79 -5.68 21.64 -6.95
CA ILE A 79 -4.54 21.61 -7.87
C ILE A 79 -4.71 22.67 -8.99
N GLY A 80 -5.65 23.60 -8.82
CA GLY A 80 -5.95 24.66 -9.79
C GLY A 80 -7.33 24.56 -10.46
N LYS A 81 -7.75 25.66 -11.09
CA LYS A 81 -9.14 25.91 -11.53
C LYS A 81 -9.74 24.85 -12.48
N ASN A 82 -8.91 24.11 -13.21
CA ASN A 82 -9.34 23.15 -14.23
C ASN A 82 -9.16 21.69 -13.82
N MET A 83 -8.67 21.41 -12.60
CA MET A 83 -8.48 20.05 -12.10
C MET A 83 -9.46 19.78 -10.97
N ARG A 84 -10.36 18.81 -11.18
CA ARG A 84 -11.25 18.32 -10.12
C ARG A 84 -10.67 17.02 -9.57
N CYS A 85 -10.05 17.09 -8.39
CA CYS A 85 -9.70 15.92 -7.61
C CYS A 85 -10.46 15.96 -6.30
N PHE A 86 -11.05 14.83 -5.90
CA PHE A 86 -11.81 14.77 -4.66
C PHE A 86 -10.85 14.88 -3.46
N PRO A 87 -11.18 15.62 -2.39
CA PRO A 87 -10.33 15.70 -1.21
C PRO A 87 -10.28 14.37 -0.46
N TYR A 88 -9.12 14.00 0.07
CA TYR A 88 -8.96 12.78 0.87
C TYR A 88 -7.80 12.91 1.86
N TYR A 89 -7.82 12.04 2.85
CA TYR A 89 -6.77 11.90 3.84
C TYR A 89 -5.84 10.76 3.47
N LYS A 90 -4.57 11.06 3.25
CA LYS A 90 -3.51 10.08 2.98
C LYS A 90 -3.11 9.42 4.27
N LEU A 91 -3.28 8.12 4.37
CA LEU A 91 -2.83 7.33 5.52
C LEU A 91 -1.48 6.68 5.20
N VAL A 92 -0.44 7.06 5.92
CA VAL A 92 0.96 6.71 5.62
C VAL A 92 1.63 6.00 6.82
N PRO A 93 1.22 4.76 7.14
CA PRO A 93 1.85 3.98 8.20
C PRO A 93 3.24 3.48 7.79
N LEU A 94 3.47 3.32 6.48
CA LEU A 94 4.76 2.98 5.92
C LEU A 94 5.26 4.09 5.00
N SER A 95 6.56 4.34 5.01
CA SER A 95 7.23 5.18 4.00
C SER A 95 7.93 4.29 2.98
N ASN A 96 7.73 4.59 1.69
CA ASN A 96 8.13 3.71 0.59
C ASN A 96 7.70 2.25 0.80
N GLY A 97 6.50 2.05 1.35
CA GLY A 97 5.99 0.77 1.88
C GLY A 97 5.61 -0.26 0.82
N CYS A 98 6.51 -0.58 -0.10
CA CYS A 98 6.23 -1.48 -1.21
C CYS A 98 7.47 -2.34 -1.51
N PRO A 99 7.38 -3.67 -1.56
CA PRO A 99 8.51 -4.55 -1.88
C PRO A 99 8.77 -4.68 -3.39
N TYR A 100 7.86 -4.18 -4.23
CA TYR A 100 7.92 -4.37 -5.68
C TYR A 100 8.86 -3.39 -6.39
N SER A 101 9.18 -3.70 -7.65
CA SER A 101 10.09 -2.93 -8.49
C SER A 101 9.41 -2.50 -9.80
N CYS A 102 8.23 -1.88 -9.72
CA CYS A 102 7.58 -1.36 -10.92
C CYS A 102 8.44 -0.27 -11.57
N ILE A 103 8.71 -0.38 -12.87
CA ILE A 103 9.61 0.52 -13.61
C ILE A 103 9.08 1.96 -13.61
N TYR A 104 7.77 2.11 -13.74
CA TYR A 104 7.09 3.41 -13.76
C TYR A 104 6.79 3.98 -12.36
N CYS A 105 7.27 3.35 -11.28
CA CYS A 105 6.88 3.71 -9.92
C CYS A 105 7.27 5.16 -9.58
N TYR A 106 6.27 6.04 -9.45
CA TYR A 106 6.52 7.44 -9.10
C TYR A 106 7.12 7.59 -7.68
N LEU A 107 6.87 6.65 -6.76
CA LEU A 107 7.49 6.65 -5.43
C LEU A 107 9.00 6.41 -5.50
N ALA A 108 9.47 5.63 -6.47
CA ALA A 108 10.91 5.46 -6.68
C ALA A 108 11.58 6.81 -7.00
N TYR A 109 10.93 7.64 -7.82
CA TYR A 109 11.38 9.01 -8.11
C TYR A 109 11.36 9.91 -6.87
N ILE A 110 10.30 9.85 -6.05
CA ILE A 110 10.18 10.66 -4.83
C ILE A 110 11.24 10.27 -3.79
N TYR A 111 11.43 8.96 -3.56
CA TYR A 111 12.27 8.45 -2.48
C TYR A 111 13.74 8.27 -2.83
N ARG A 112 14.14 8.42 -4.11
CA ARG A 112 15.55 8.28 -4.54
C ARG A 112 16.54 9.14 -3.74
N LYS A 113 16.10 10.30 -3.23
CA LYS A 113 16.94 11.24 -2.46
C LYS A 113 17.01 10.92 -0.96
N TYR A 114 16.15 10.04 -0.44
CA TYR A 114 15.96 9.84 1.01
C TYR A 114 16.39 8.46 1.51
N GLY A 115 17.06 7.67 0.66
CA GLY A 115 17.26 6.24 0.89
C GLY A 115 15.92 5.54 0.76
N ALA A 116 15.67 4.90 -0.38
CA ALA A 116 14.37 4.30 -0.71
C ALA A 116 14.11 2.98 0.05
N PHE A 117 14.54 2.90 1.31
CA PHE A 117 14.27 1.73 2.15
C PHE A 117 12.83 1.76 2.62
N ILE A 118 12.33 0.58 3.00
CA ILE A 118 10.98 0.45 3.53
C ILE A 118 11.02 0.84 4.99
N LYS A 119 10.18 1.80 5.40
CA LYS A 119 10.05 2.19 6.81
C LYS A 119 8.68 1.82 7.34
N ILE A 120 8.61 1.06 8.42
CA ILE A 120 7.38 0.80 9.18
C ILE A 120 7.35 1.72 10.40
N ASN A 121 6.27 2.51 10.55
CA ASN A 121 6.05 3.31 11.75
C ASN A 121 5.15 2.54 12.72
N ILE A 122 5.71 2.05 13.82
CA ILE A 122 5.06 1.08 14.72
C ILE A 122 4.21 1.71 15.83
N ASN A 123 4.18 3.03 15.94
CA ASN A 123 3.39 3.72 16.96
C ASN A 123 1.90 3.76 16.58
N TYR A 124 1.29 2.58 16.42
CA TYR A 124 -0.07 2.38 15.93
C TYR A 124 -1.13 3.05 16.80
N ASP A 125 -0.97 3.10 18.14
CA ASP A 125 -1.90 3.84 19.01
C ASP A 125 -2.06 5.29 18.59
N LYS A 126 -0.95 5.93 18.18
CA LYS A 126 -0.97 7.30 17.68
C LYS A 126 -1.71 7.39 16.35
N MET A 127 -1.48 6.45 15.43
CA MET A 127 -2.20 6.37 14.17
C MET A 127 -3.71 6.26 14.39
N LEU A 128 -4.15 5.32 15.24
CA LEU A 128 -5.57 5.10 15.53
C LEU A 128 -6.20 6.34 16.19
N LYS A 129 -5.49 7.01 17.12
CA LYS A 129 -5.93 8.28 17.71
C LYS A 129 -6.07 9.39 16.67
N GLN A 130 -5.11 9.51 15.75
CA GLN A 130 -5.16 10.51 14.68
C GLN A 130 -6.34 10.26 13.73
N ILE A 131 -6.59 9.01 13.34
CA ILE A 131 -7.75 8.65 12.50
C ILE A 131 -9.04 9.06 13.22
N LYS A 132 -9.23 8.64 14.48
CA LYS A 132 -10.42 8.98 15.27
C LYS A 132 -10.63 10.50 15.37
N LYS A 133 -9.56 11.25 15.64
CA LYS A 133 -9.61 12.72 15.69
C LYS A 133 -10.00 13.33 14.34
N THR A 134 -9.40 12.87 13.25
CA THR A 134 -9.76 13.36 11.91
C THR A 134 -11.23 13.07 11.59
N VAL A 135 -11.76 11.90 11.98
CA VAL A 135 -13.17 11.58 11.80
C VAL A 135 -14.08 12.46 12.65
N SER A 136 -13.74 12.72 13.92
CA SER A 136 -14.55 13.57 14.81
C SER A 136 -14.55 15.03 14.39
N ASP A 137 -13.44 15.52 13.83
CA ASP A 137 -13.29 16.91 13.40
C ASP A 137 -14.05 17.20 12.08
N ASN A 138 -14.64 16.19 11.44
CA ASN A 138 -15.34 16.33 10.16
C ASN A 138 -16.79 15.81 10.26
N SER A 139 -17.78 16.68 10.03
CA SER A 139 -19.20 16.28 10.00
C SER A 139 -19.63 15.64 8.66
N ARG A 140 -18.87 15.86 7.59
CA ARG A 140 -19.13 15.32 6.25
C ARG A 140 -18.51 13.93 6.08
N LYS A 141 -18.89 13.24 4.99
CA LYS A 141 -18.24 12.00 4.57
C LYS A 141 -16.80 12.31 4.16
N ILE A 142 -15.85 11.54 4.70
CA ILE A 142 -14.43 11.65 4.39
C ILE A 142 -13.83 10.31 3.98
N HIS A 143 -12.75 10.35 3.20
CA HIS A 143 -12.09 9.17 2.67
C HIS A 143 -10.63 9.16 3.10
N PHE A 144 -10.19 7.99 3.55
CA PHE A 144 -8.79 7.68 3.80
C PHE A 144 -8.26 6.85 2.66
N ASN A 145 -7.12 7.26 2.10
CA ASN A 145 -6.40 6.50 1.08
C ASN A 145 -5.19 5.82 1.73
N LEU A 146 -5.24 4.50 1.80
CA LEU A 146 -4.10 3.62 2.04
C LEU A 146 -3.72 3.04 0.67
N GLY A 147 -2.52 3.33 0.18
CA GLY A 147 -2.11 2.85 -1.15
C GLY A 147 -1.46 3.90 -2.05
N GLU A 148 -1.45 5.17 -1.63
CA GLU A 148 -0.70 6.21 -2.36
C GLU A 148 0.80 6.08 -2.09
N MET A 149 1.22 6.10 -0.83
CA MET A 149 2.65 6.11 -0.42
C MET A 149 3.23 4.72 -0.10
N LEU A 150 2.45 3.67 -0.34
CA LEU A 150 2.73 2.27 -0.03
C LEU A 150 1.85 1.35 -0.87
N ASP A 151 2.15 0.05 -0.91
CA ASP A 151 1.16 -0.95 -1.29
C ASP A 151 0.44 -1.44 -0.02
N SER A 152 -0.89 -1.38 -0.01
CA SER A 152 -1.68 -1.57 1.21
C SER A 152 -1.62 -2.98 1.78
N LEU A 153 -1.45 -3.98 0.92
CA LEU A 153 -1.56 -5.40 1.30
C LEU A 153 -0.25 -6.16 1.16
N ALA A 154 0.69 -5.69 0.33
CA ALA A 154 1.94 -6.41 0.09
C ALA A 154 2.70 -6.77 1.39
N LEU A 155 2.77 -5.85 2.36
CA LEU A 155 3.48 -6.07 3.62
C LEU A 155 2.54 -6.29 4.82
N ASP A 156 1.24 -6.52 4.58
CA ASP A 156 0.27 -6.64 5.67
C ASP A 156 0.48 -7.90 6.53
N HIS A 157 1.10 -8.96 5.98
CA HIS A 157 1.51 -10.13 6.75
C HIS A 157 2.63 -9.82 7.77
N ILE A 158 3.35 -8.71 7.58
CA ILE A 158 4.36 -8.20 8.51
C ILE A 158 3.72 -7.21 9.47
N THR A 159 2.93 -6.26 8.96
CA THR A 159 2.46 -5.09 9.73
C THR A 159 1.12 -5.30 10.43
N ASN A 160 0.31 -6.26 9.99
CA ASN A 160 -1.04 -6.54 10.46
C ASN A 160 -1.96 -5.30 10.50
N LEU A 161 -1.74 -4.33 9.61
CA LEU A 161 -2.50 -3.08 9.56
C LEU A 161 -3.98 -3.33 9.27
N THR A 162 -4.32 -4.26 8.40
CA THR A 162 -5.73 -4.58 8.11
C THR A 162 -6.48 -5.04 9.36
N SER A 163 -5.84 -5.80 10.24
CA SER A 163 -6.42 -6.28 11.50
C SER A 163 -6.72 -5.14 12.48
N LEU A 164 -6.01 -4.03 12.38
CA LEU A 164 -6.25 -2.82 13.18
C LEU A 164 -7.27 -1.89 12.52
N LEU A 165 -7.12 -1.68 11.21
CA LEU A 165 -7.86 -0.65 10.47
C LEU A 165 -9.27 -1.10 10.11
N VAL A 166 -9.47 -2.33 9.64
CA VAL A 166 -10.79 -2.79 9.21
C VAL A 166 -11.81 -2.75 10.37
N PRO A 167 -11.51 -3.27 11.58
CA PRO A 167 -12.43 -3.16 12.71
C PRO A 167 -12.63 -1.73 13.20
N LEU A 168 -11.59 -0.87 13.12
CA LEU A 168 -11.71 0.54 13.49
C LEU A 168 -12.75 1.24 12.59
N PHE A 169 -12.61 1.10 11.27
CA PHE A 169 -13.45 1.80 10.30
C PHE A 169 -14.91 1.35 10.32
N LYS A 170 -15.17 0.11 10.75
CA LYS A 170 -16.55 -0.39 10.99
C LYS A 170 -17.34 0.52 11.93
N ASN A 171 -16.67 1.19 12.87
CA ASN A 171 -17.31 2.02 13.90
C ASN A 171 -17.63 3.45 13.42
N PHE A 172 -17.31 3.80 12.18
CA PHE A 172 -17.54 5.14 11.64
C PHE A 172 -18.73 5.15 10.67
N ASN A 173 -19.57 6.18 10.77
CA ASN A 173 -20.72 6.35 9.87
C ASN A 173 -20.40 7.30 8.69
N ASN A 174 -19.34 8.09 8.82
CA ASN A 174 -18.94 9.15 7.90
C ASN A 174 -17.50 8.99 7.38
N ALA A 175 -16.81 7.87 7.61
CA ALA A 175 -15.44 7.68 7.17
C ALA A 175 -15.25 6.35 6.43
N TYR A 176 -14.55 6.41 5.31
CA TYR A 176 -14.26 5.26 4.46
C TYR A 176 -12.75 5.05 4.33
N LEU A 177 -12.30 3.79 4.33
CA LEU A 177 -10.94 3.41 4.03
C LEU A 177 -10.88 2.77 2.65
N MET A 178 -10.21 3.41 1.72
CA MET A 178 -9.85 2.82 0.44
C MET A 178 -8.43 2.26 0.54
N MET A 179 -8.29 0.96 0.32
CA MET A 179 -7.01 0.29 0.13
C MET A 179 -6.73 0.13 -1.35
N LEU A 180 -5.47 0.28 -1.78
CA LEU A 180 -5.01 -0.03 -3.13
C LEU A 180 -3.79 -0.96 -3.07
N THR A 181 -3.79 -2.00 -3.91
CA THR A 181 -2.71 -2.99 -3.97
C THR A 181 -2.47 -3.52 -5.40
N LYS A 182 -1.29 -4.08 -5.63
CA LYS A 182 -0.94 -4.99 -6.73
C LYS A 182 -0.63 -6.42 -6.25
N SER A 183 -0.97 -6.72 -5.01
CA SER A 183 -0.70 -7.99 -4.34
C SER A 183 -1.91 -8.94 -4.36
N SER A 184 -1.64 -10.23 -4.26
CA SER A 184 -2.59 -11.28 -3.88
C SER A 184 -2.50 -11.66 -2.39
N ASN A 185 -1.69 -10.97 -1.59
CA ASN A 185 -1.53 -11.19 -0.15
C ASN A 185 -2.76 -10.72 0.66
N ILE A 186 -3.85 -11.50 0.63
CA ILE A 186 -5.14 -11.16 1.24
C ILE A 186 -5.48 -11.97 2.51
N ASP A 187 -4.57 -12.82 2.98
CA ASP A 187 -4.86 -13.80 4.05
C ASP A 187 -5.42 -13.15 5.33
N ASN A 188 -4.92 -11.98 5.70
CA ASN A 188 -5.42 -11.25 6.87
C ASN A 188 -6.84 -10.74 6.66
N LEU A 189 -7.17 -10.21 5.48
CA LEU A 189 -8.53 -9.76 5.16
C LEU A 189 -9.54 -10.90 5.27
N LEU A 190 -9.20 -12.09 4.80
CA LEU A 190 -10.07 -13.26 4.87
C LEU A 190 -10.31 -13.79 6.30
N LYS A 191 -9.52 -13.35 7.27
CA LYS A 191 -9.71 -13.66 8.70
C LYS A 191 -10.55 -12.61 9.43
N ILE A 192 -10.79 -11.46 8.82
CA ILE A 192 -11.48 -10.33 9.43
C ILE A 192 -12.91 -10.25 8.90
N LYS A 193 -13.86 -9.89 9.76
CA LYS A 193 -15.25 -9.64 9.33
C LYS A 193 -15.29 -8.37 8.45
N PRO A 194 -15.80 -8.44 7.21
CA PRO A 194 -15.90 -7.28 6.33
C PRO A 194 -16.91 -6.24 6.86
N ASN A 195 -16.85 -5.03 6.30
CA ASN A 195 -17.82 -3.96 6.53
C ASN A 195 -17.90 -3.02 5.32
N HIS A 196 -18.90 -2.14 5.30
CA HIS A 196 -19.18 -1.27 4.16
C HIS A 196 -18.29 -0.01 4.08
N GLN A 197 -17.52 0.29 5.14
CA GLN A 197 -16.61 1.41 5.23
C GLN A 197 -15.25 1.12 4.58
N VAL A 198 -14.93 -0.15 4.31
CA VAL A 198 -13.66 -0.55 3.69
C VAL A 198 -13.88 -0.97 2.24
N VAL A 199 -13.11 -0.39 1.32
CA VAL A 199 -13.06 -0.77 -0.09
C VAL A 199 -11.65 -1.26 -0.42
N VAL A 200 -11.55 -2.47 -0.98
CA VAL A 200 -10.27 -3.05 -1.40
C VAL A 200 -10.11 -2.88 -2.91
N SER A 201 -9.07 -2.19 -3.33
CA SER A 201 -8.83 -1.89 -4.74
C SER A 201 -7.62 -2.61 -5.29
N TRP A 202 -7.72 -3.13 -6.51
CA TRP A 202 -6.57 -3.68 -7.25
C TRP A 202 -6.21 -2.78 -8.44
N SER A 203 -4.92 -2.47 -8.56
CA SER A 203 -4.36 -1.95 -9.80
C SER A 203 -4.29 -3.07 -10.83
N LEU A 204 -4.85 -2.86 -12.02
CA LEU A 204 -4.84 -3.82 -13.13
C LEU A 204 -4.06 -3.25 -14.33
N ASN A 205 -3.44 -4.16 -15.07
CA ASN A 205 -2.87 -3.93 -16.39
C ASN A 205 -2.91 -5.25 -17.18
N PRO A 206 -2.77 -5.22 -18.52
CA PRO A 206 -2.59 -6.43 -19.30
C PRO A 206 -1.39 -7.24 -18.79
N GLN A 207 -1.47 -8.57 -18.88
CA GLN A 207 -0.41 -9.43 -18.33
C GLN A 207 0.97 -9.15 -18.94
N THR A 208 1.02 -8.80 -20.23
CA THR A 208 2.26 -8.39 -20.91
C THR A 208 2.90 -7.17 -20.26
N ILE A 209 2.11 -6.15 -19.95
CA ILE A 209 2.56 -4.96 -19.22
C ILE A 209 3.01 -5.30 -17.79
N ILE A 210 2.28 -6.19 -17.10
CA ILE A 210 2.67 -6.63 -15.75
C ILE A 210 4.04 -7.31 -15.78
N ASN A 211 4.25 -8.23 -16.74
CA ASN A 211 5.51 -8.96 -16.88
C ASN A 211 6.71 -8.04 -17.13
N GLU A 212 6.52 -7.02 -17.97
CA GLU A 212 7.60 -6.12 -18.39
C GLU A 212 7.85 -5.00 -17.37
N TYR A 213 6.79 -4.43 -16.78
CA TYR A 213 6.89 -3.19 -16.01
C TYR A 213 6.57 -3.32 -14.52
N GLU A 214 6.00 -4.43 -14.04
CA GLU A 214 5.51 -4.57 -12.65
C GLU A 214 6.22 -5.72 -11.91
N LEU A 215 7.55 -5.76 -12.01
CA LEU A 215 8.38 -6.82 -11.45
C LEU A 215 8.11 -7.07 -9.96
N GLY A 216 7.83 -8.35 -9.66
CA GLY A 216 7.57 -8.87 -8.32
C GLY A 216 6.13 -8.74 -7.82
N THR A 217 5.27 -8.00 -8.53
CA THR A 217 3.83 -7.89 -8.21
C THR A 217 3.06 -9.13 -8.67
N ALA A 218 1.87 -9.34 -8.11
CA ALA A 218 0.97 -10.42 -8.54
C ALA A 218 0.62 -10.31 -10.04
N SER A 219 0.41 -11.44 -10.70
CA SER A 219 -0.12 -11.50 -12.07
C SER A 219 -1.55 -10.94 -12.15
N LEU A 220 -2.03 -10.67 -13.37
CA LEU A 220 -3.42 -10.25 -13.59
C LEU A 220 -4.41 -11.25 -12.99
N ASP A 221 -4.20 -12.54 -13.26
CA ASP A 221 -5.09 -13.60 -12.80
C ASP A 221 -5.05 -13.75 -11.27
N GLU A 222 -3.88 -13.60 -10.64
CA GLU A 222 -3.75 -13.59 -9.18
C GLU A 222 -4.46 -12.39 -8.52
N ARG A 223 -4.41 -11.20 -9.15
CA ARG A 223 -5.14 -10.02 -8.66
C ARG A 223 -6.64 -10.22 -8.79
N ILE A 224 -7.10 -10.79 -9.91
CA ILE A 224 -8.51 -11.09 -10.15
C ILE A 224 -9.02 -12.13 -9.15
N ASP A 225 -8.28 -13.22 -8.93
CA ASP A 225 -8.62 -14.26 -7.95
C ASP A 225 -8.70 -13.69 -6.53
N ALA A 226 -7.68 -12.91 -6.12
CA ALA A 226 -7.67 -12.27 -4.82
C ALA A 226 -8.88 -11.33 -4.63
N ALA A 227 -9.22 -10.55 -5.66
CA ALA A 227 -10.39 -9.68 -5.63
C ALA A 227 -11.70 -10.45 -5.51
N LYS A 228 -11.87 -11.56 -6.27
CA LYS A 228 -13.05 -12.44 -6.17
C LYS A 228 -13.20 -13.00 -4.77
N ARG A 229 -12.13 -13.54 -4.19
CA ARG A 229 -12.14 -14.08 -2.82
C ARG A 229 -12.49 -13.02 -1.78
N CYS A 230 -11.96 -11.80 -1.92
CA CYS A 230 -12.37 -10.70 -1.04
C CYS A 230 -13.85 -10.31 -1.23
N GLN A 231 -14.36 -10.31 -2.46
CA GLN A 231 -15.76 -10.02 -2.76
C GLN A 231 -16.70 -11.09 -2.19
N GLU A 232 -16.38 -12.37 -2.38
CA GLU A 232 -17.09 -13.52 -1.81
C GLU A 232 -17.10 -13.48 -0.29
N HIS A 233 -15.99 -13.05 0.31
CA HIS A 233 -15.89 -12.83 1.75
C HIS A 233 -16.69 -11.61 2.24
N GLY A 234 -17.21 -10.76 1.34
CA GLY A 234 -18.11 -9.64 1.64
C GLY A 234 -17.48 -8.25 1.60
N TYR A 235 -16.23 -8.11 1.15
CA TYR A 235 -15.62 -6.79 0.93
C TYR A 235 -16.15 -6.13 -0.34
N ARG A 236 -16.31 -4.80 -0.29
CA ARG A 236 -16.45 -4.01 -1.51
C ARG A 236 -15.13 -3.99 -2.25
N ILE A 237 -15.13 -4.38 -3.51
CA ILE A 237 -13.94 -4.35 -4.35
C ILE A 237 -14.00 -3.24 -5.39
N ARG A 238 -12.83 -2.78 -5.83
CA ARG A 238 -12.67 -1.83 -6.93
C ARG A 238 -11.48 -2.23 -7.79
N PHE A 239 -11.54 -1.94 -9.08
CA PHE A 239 -10.39 -2.08 -9.96
C PHE A 239 -9.96 -0.70 -10.48
N ARG A 240 -8.65 -0.55 -10.69
CA ARG A 240 -8.04 0.69 -11.17
C ARG A 240 -7.04 0.36 -12.27
N ILE A 241 -7.18 0.96 -13.43
CA ILE A 241 -6.12 0.94 -14.45
C ILE A 241 -5.31 2.22 -14.27
N ASP A 242 -4.12 2.10 -13.69
CA ASP A 242 -3.19 3.20 -13.53
C ASP A 242 -1.76 2.68 -13.26
N PRO A 243 -0.78 3.08 -14.08
CA PRO A 243 -0.94 3.85 -15.32
C PRO A 243 -1.54 3.00 -16.44
N GLY A 244 -2.18 3.66 -17.42
CA GLY A 244 -2.40 3.07 -18.74
C GLY A 244 -1.13 3.19 -19.59
N ILE A 245 -0.60 2.08 -20.08
CA ILE A 245 0.67 2.02 -20.82
C ILE A 245 0.38 1.57 -22.26
N LEU A 246 0.72 2.42 -23.23
CA LEU A 246 0.49 2.15 -24.64
C LEU A 246 1.66 1.34 -25.23
N CYS A 247 1.52 0.01 -25.29
CA CYS A 247 2.37 -0.88 -26.09
C CYS A 247 1.83 -1.04 -27.53
N SER A 248 2.60 -1.62 -28.45
CA SER A 248 2.23 -1.74 -29.87
C SER A 248 0.85 -2.39 -30.11
N ASN A 249 0.42 -3.30 -29.23
CA ASN A 249 -0.89 -3.99 -29.28
C ASN A 249 -1.84 -3.59 -28.15
N TRP A 250 -1.70 -2.37 -27.60
CA TRP A 250 -2.43 -1.94 -26.40
C TRP A 250 -3.95 -2.10 -26.52
N LYS A 251 -4.55 -1.78 -27.68
CA LYS A 251 -6.01 -1.86 -27.87
C LYS A 251 -6.54 -3.26 -27.55
N THR A 252 -5.99 -4.28 -28.22
CA THR A 252 -6.38 -5.68 -28.03
C THR A 252 -6.04 -6.19 -26.61
N ALA A 253 -4.90 -5.74 -26.06
CA ALA A 253 -4.48 -6.13 -24.72
C ALA A 253 -5.41 -5.59 -23.63
N TYR A 254 -5.80 -4.31 -23.71
CA TYR A 254 -6.75 -3.69 -22.79
C TYR A 254 -8.19 -4.15 -23.03
N GLU A 255 -8.60 -4.42 -24.27
CA GLU A 255 -9.90 -5.04 -24.56
C GLU A 255 -10.03 -6.39 -23.84
N SER A 256 -8.98 -7.22 -23.92
CA SER A 256 -8.92 -8.52 -23.26
C SER A 256 -8.94 -8.39 -21.73
N LEU A 257 -8.25 -7.38 -21.17
CA LEU A 257 -8.32 -7.04 -19.75
C LEU A 257 -9.74 -6.66 -19.31
N LEU A 258 -10.41 -5.80 -20.07
CA LEU A 258 -11.77 -5.35 -19.76
C LEU A 258 -12.79 -6.49 -19.84
N LYS A 259 -12.65 -7.41 -20.82
CA LYS A 259 -13.46 -8.63 -20.88
C LYS A 259 -13.29 -9.48 -19.62
N LYS A 260 -12.04 -9.70 -19.17
CA LYS A 260 -11.77 -10.42 -17.89
C LYS A 260 -12.40 -9.70 -16.69
N TYR A 261 -12.31 -8.38 -16.62
CA TYR A 261 -12.91 -7.57 -15.56
C TYR A 261 -14.44 -7.71 -15.51
N LEU A 262 -15.12 -7.66 -16.66
CA LEU A 262 -16.58 -7.73 -16.74
C LEU A 262 -17.14 -9.07 -16.23
N LEU A 263 -16.38 -10.16 -16.31
CA LEU A 263 -16.77 -11.48 -15.81
C LEU A 263 -16.83 -11.56 -14.27
N ILE A 264 -16.27 -10.60 -13.54
CA ILE A 264 -16.31 -10.54 -12.07
C ILE A 264 -17.60 -9.84 -11.59
N ARG A 265 -18.38 -9.25 -12.50
CA ARG A 265 -19.48 -8.33 -12.19
C ARG A 265 -20.76 -9.07 -11.76
N ASN A 266 -20.80 -9.59 -10.53
CA ASN A 266 -22.06 -10.07 -9.92
C ASN A 266 -22.62 -9.24 -8.77
N GLN A 267 -21.97 -8.15 -8.30
CA GLN A 267 -22.63 -7.11 -7.49
C GLN A 267 -21.77 -5.85 -7.26
N LYS A 268 -22.36 -4.67 -7.52
CA LYS A 268 -21.96 -3.29 -7.16
C LYS A 268 -20.46 -2.96 -7.14
N ILE A 269 -19.89 -2.73 -8.32
CA ILE A 269 -18.66 -1.92 -8.46
C ILE A 269 -19.09 -0.49 -8.80
N SER A 270 -18.82 0.47 -7.91
CA SER A 270 -18.95 1.89 -8.25
C SER A 270 -17.78 2.27 -9.15
N LEU A 271 -18.01 2.26 -10.47
CA LEU A 271 -17.23 3.11 -11.36
C LEU A 271 -17.67 4.53 -11.06
N SER A 272 -16.95 5.21 -10.16
CA SER A 272 -17.02 6.65 -9.98
C SER A 272 -18.43 7.26 -9.83
N GLU A 273 -19.24 6.70 -8.94
CA GLU A 273 -20.34 7.47 -8.34
C GLU A 273 -19.91 7.80 -6.91
N CYS A 274 -19.20 8.91 -6.79
CA CYS A 274 -18.99 9.66 -5.56
C CYS A 274 -19.99 10.82 -5.53
#